data_AF-A0A370MXA1-F1
#
_entry.id   AF-A0A370MXA1-F1
#
_cell.length_a   1.000
_cell.length_b   1.000
_cell.length_c   1.000
_cell.angle_alpha   90.00
_cell.angle_beta   90.00
_cell.angle_gamma   90.00
#
_symmetry.space_group_name_H-M   'P 1'
#
loop_
_entity.id
_entity.type
_entity.pdbx_description
1 polymer ?
#
loop_
_entity_poly.entity_id
_entity_poly.type
_entity_poly.pdbx_seq_one_letter_code
_entity_poly.pdbx_strand_id
1 'polypeptide(L)'
;MQRMQRVAMGLVGWMLTFAAAAQQPIIYPAKGQSPEKQQTDTAECQLWAKQTTGVDPVAIAQQSGQPGAQPKQGGALKGAAGGAAVGAAVGAIAGNAGKGAAIGAVTGTAGGGMRQRRANQAEAQQQQAAQQQTSQQMATFNRAVSACMTGRGYTVQ
;
A
#
# COMPACT_ATOMS: atom_id res chain seq x y z
N MET A 1 54.18 -17.34 17.24
CA MET A 1 52.93 -18.15 17.28
C MET A 1 51.74 -17.21 17.38
N GLN A 2 50.90 -17.27 16.35
CA GLN A 2 49.60 -16.65 16.08
C GLN A 2 48.87 -15.93 17.24
N ARG A 3 48.52 -14.65 17.02
CA ARG A 3 47.15 -14.11 17.23
C ARG A 3 46.86 -13.00 16.20
N MET A 4 46.87 -13.40 14.93
CA MET A 4 46.05 -12.76 13.89
C MET A 4 44.60 -13.12 14.19
N GLN A 5 43.76 -12.13 14.51
CA GLN A 5 42.29 -12.13 14.58
C GLN A 5 41.96 -10.92 15.46
N ARG A 6 41.55 -9.75 14.96
CA ARG A 6 40.27 -9.52 14.30
C ARG A 6 40.34 -8.15 13.60
N VAL A 7 40.82 -8.13 12.36
CA VAL A 7 40.41 -7.09 11.40
C VAL A 7 39.14 -7.65 10.75
N ALA A 8 38.02 -7.57 11.44
CA ALA A 8 36.72 -7.95 10.89
C ALA A 8 36.01 -6.68 10.42
N MET A 9 36.34 -6.28 9.20
CA MET A 9 35.44 -5.69 8.21
C MET A 9 34.33 -4.79 8.77
N GLY A 10 34.66 -3.53 8.97
CA GLY A 10 33.68 -2.45 8.86
C GLY A 10 33.27 -2.29 7.40
N LEU A 11 32.24 -3.01 6.98
CA LEU A 11 31.51 -2.76 5.73
C LEU A 11 30.02 -3.02 6.01
N VAL A 12 29.42 -2.13 6.81
CA VAL A 12 27.95 -1.99 6.85
C VAL A 12 27.56 -1.27 5.56
N GLY A 13 27.45 -2.05 4.48
CA GLY A 13 26.92 -1.59 3.21
C GLY A 13 25.45 -1.24 3.38
N TRP A 14 25.15 0.05 3.44
CA TRP A 14 23.80 0.57 3.27
C TRP A 14 23.31 0.24 1.86
N MET A 15 22.57 -0.86 1.71
CA MET A 15 21.71 -1.06 0.54
C MET A 15 20.56 -0.05 0.64
N LEU A 16 20.73 1.12 0.02
CA LEU A 16 19.64 2.02 -0.32
C LEU A 16 18.74 1.29 -1.32
N THR A 17 17.68 0.66 -0.83
CA THR A 17 16.59 0.16 -1.66
C THR A 17 15.85 1.37 -2.24
N PHE A 18 16.23 1.80 -3.45
CA PHE A 18 15.49 2.81 -4.19
C PHE A 18 14.08 2.28 -4.48
N ALA A 19 13.08 2.92 -3.88
CA ALA A 19 11.69 2.71 -4.28
C ALA A 19 11.53 3.31 -5.69
N ALA A 20 11.52 2.44 -6.70
CA ALA A 20 11.20 2.85 -8.06
C ALA A 20 9.72 3.26 -8.10
N ALA A 21 9.46 4.56 -8.01
CA ALA A 21 8.15 5.11 -8.28
C ALA A 21 7.80 4.81 -9.74
N ALA A 22 6.63 4.22 -9.98
CA ALA A 22 6.11 3.98 -11.32
C ALA A 22 5.69 5.31 -11.95
N GLN A 23 6.68 6.09 -12.42
CA GLN A 23 6.45 7.33 -13.14
C GLN A 23 5.96 7.01 -14.55
N GLN A 24 5.04 7.83 -15.07
CA GLN A 24 4.61 7.73 -16.45
C GLN A 24 5.75 8.16 -17.37
N PRO A 25 6.02 7.42 -18.46
CA PRO A 25 7.10 7.75 -19.37
C PRO A 25 6.82 9.09 -20.05
N ILE A 26 7.80 9.99 -20.02
CA ILE A 26 7.76 11.26 -20.74
C ILE A 26 8.27 11.01 -22.15
N ILE A 27 7.41 11.21 -23.15
CA ILE A 27 7.69 10.87 -24.54
C ILE A 27 7.94 12.15 -25.34
N TYR A 28 9.13 12.25 -25.95
CA TYR A 28 9.54 13.36 -26.80
C TYR A 28 9.73 12.94 -28.27
N PRO A 29 9.13 13.65 -29.25
CA PRO A 29 9.24 13.35 -30.68
C PRO A 29 10.60 13.79 -31.26
N ALA A 30 11.63 12.97 -31.05
CA ALA A 30 13.01 13.30 -31.40
C ALA A 30 13.30 13.39 -32.92
N LYS A 31 12.40 12.91 -33.78
CA LYS A 31 12.56 12.91 -35.25
C LYS A 31 11.57 13.83 -35.96
N GLY A 32 10.98 14.79 -35.25
CA GLY A 32 10.01 15.72 -35.83
C GLY A 32 8.66 15.09 -36.14
N GLN A 33 8.25 14.05 -35.39
CA GLN A 33 6.93 13.44 -35.54
C GLN A 33 5.83 14.46 -35.18
N SER A 34 4.75 14.49 -35.97
CA SER A 34 3.61 15.36 -35.68
C SER A 34 2.85 14.91 -34.41
N PRO A 35 2.09 15.80 -33.77
CA PRO A 35 1.25 15.45 -32.62
C PRO A 35 0.26 14.32 -32.91
N GLU A 36 -0.34 14.29 -34.11
CA GLU A 36 -1.27 13.25 -34.53
C GLU A 36 -0.55 11.90 -34.65
N LYS A 37 0.65 11.90 -35.23
CA LYS A 37 1.46 10.69 -35.32
C LYS A 37 1.88 10.19 -33.93
N GLN A 38 2.26 11.10 -33.04
CA GLN A 38 2.59 10.74 -31.66
C GLN A 38 1.40 10.13 -30.92
N GLN A 39 0.19 10.65 -31.07
CA GLN A 39 -0.99 10.07 -30.45
C GLN A 39 -1.28 8.66 -30.97
N THR A 40 -1.26 8.47 -32.29
CA THR A 40 -1.46 7.14 -32.90
C THR A 40 -0.38 6.16 -32.45
N ASP A 41 0.88 6.57 -32.50
CA ASP A 41 2.00 5.72 -32.09
C ASP A 41 1.93 5.37 -30.59
N THR A 42 1.51 6.31 -29.74
CA THR A 42 1.30 6.08 -28.31
C THR A 42 0.16 5.10 -28.06
N ALA A 43 -0.98 5.24 -28.75
CA ALA A 43 -2.13 4.35 -28.61
C ALA A 43 -1.77 2.91 -29.03
N GLU A 44 -1.08 2.76 -30.16
CA GLU A 44 -0.60 1.46 -30.63
C GLU A 44 0.41 0.83 -29.65
N CYS A 45 1.33 1.62 -29.11
CA CYS A 45 2.28 1.14 -28.11
C CYS A 45 1.63 0.77 -26.77
N GLN A 46 0.57 1.46 -26.35
CA GLN A 46 -0.22 1.09 -25.17
C GLN A 46 -0.98 -0.22 -25.39
N LEU A 47 -1.56 -0.43 -26.57
CA LEU A 47 -2.22 -1.68 -26.94
C LEU A 47 -1.21 -2.85 -26.96
N TRP A 48 -0.05 -2.64 -27.58
CA TRP A 48 1.03 -3.61 -27.60
C TRP A 48 1.55 -3.93 -26.18
N ALA A 49 1.72 -2.91 -25.34
CA ALA A 49 2.14 -3.10 -23.95
C ALA A 49 1.12 -3.91 -23.16
N LYS A 50 -0.18 -3.66 -23.34
CA LYS A 50 -1.25 -4.47 -22.73
C LYS A 50 -1.20 -5.93 -23.17
N GLN A 51 -1.04 -6.17 -24.47
CA GLN A 51 -0.96 -7.54 -25.03
C GLN A 51 0.30 -8.28 -24.54
N THR A 52 1.42 -7.59 -24.42
CA THR A 52 2.71 -8.19 -24.06
C THR A 52 2.87 -8.42 -22.56
N THR A 53 2.37 -7.49 -21.73
CA THR A 53 2.52 -7.56 -20.27
C THR A 53 1.32 -8.17 -19.56
N GLY A 54 0.16 -8.25 -20.23
CA GLY A 54 -1.11 -8.63 -19.60
C GLY A 54 -1.67 -7.58 -18.63
N VAL A 55 -1.01 -6.42 -18.50
CA VAL A 55 -1.40 -5.35 -17.58
C VAL A 55 -2.38 -4.41 -18.28
N ASP A 56 -3.55 -4.21 -17.68
CA ASP A 56 -4.54 -3.24 -18.12
C ASP A 56 -4.56 -2.01 -17.20
N PRO A 57 -4.04 -0.85 -17.65
CA PRO A 57 -4.00 0.36 -16.82
C PRO A 57 -5.39 0.88 -16.47
N VAL A 58 -6.42 0.60 -17.29
CA VAL A 58 -7.80 1.03 -17.01
C VAL A 58 -8.38 0.21 -15.85
N ALA A 59 -8.17 -1.10 -15.85
CA ALA A 59 -8.62 -1.98 -14.76
C ALA A 59 -7.94 -1.62 -13.44
N ILE A 60 -6.63 -1.32 -13.48
CA ILE A 60 -5.87 -0.86 -12.33
C ILE A 60 -6.40 0.48 -11.81
N ALA A 61 -6.66 1.45 -12.69
CA ALA A 61 -7.20 2.75 -12.30
C ALA A 61 -8.55 2.61 -11.59
N GLN A 62 -9.43 1.74 -12.09
CA GLN A 62 -10.72 1.44 -11.46
C GLN A 62 -10.56 0.82 -10.07
N GLN A 63 -9.57 -0.05 -9.85
CA GLN A 63 -9.28 -0.61 -8.53
C GLN A 63 -8.69 0.42 -7.57
N SER A 64 -7.87 1.36 -8.06
CA SER A 64 -7.26 2.43 -7.26
C SER A 64 -8.21 3.57 -6.89
N GLY A 65 -9.33 3.71 -7.62
CA GLY A 65 -10.36 4.72 -7.37
C GLY A 65 -11.36 4.35 -6.28
N GLN A 66 -11.26 3.16 -5.68
CA GLN A 66 -12.03 2.84 -4.48
C GLN A 66 -11.46 3.63 -3.30
N PRO A 67 -12.28 4.43 -2.58
CA PRO A 67 -11.80 5.15 -1.41
C PRO A 67 -11.22 4.13 -0.43
N GLY A 68 -9.91 4.26 -0.15
CA GLY A 68 -9.22 3.44 0.83
C GLY A 68 -10.04 3.43 2.12
N ALA A 69 -10.24 2.23 2.69
CA ALA A 69 -11.08 2.05 3.87
C ALA A 69 -10.69 3.09 4.93
N GLN A 70 -11.61 4.03 5.21
CA GLN A 70 -11.37 5.04 6.22
C GLN A 70 -10.99 4.35 7.53
N PRO A 71 -10.00 4.88 8.28
CA PRO A 71 -9.63 4.31 9.56
C PRO A 71 -10.89 4.19 10.41
N LYS A 72 -11.25 2.96 10.77
CA LYS A 72 -12.45 2.66 11.56
C LYS A 72 -12.41 3.45 12.88
N GLN A 73 -13.18 4.51 12.95
CA GLN A 73 -13.27 5.40 14.09
C GLN A 73 -14.56 5.08 14.86
N GLY A 74 -14.46 4.76 16.15
CA GLY A 74 -15.61 4.40 17.00
C GLY A 74 -15.46 3.11 17.82
N GLY A 75 -14.39 2.33 17.62
CA GLY A 75 -14.17 1.09 18.37
C GLY A 75 -14.05 1.26 19.90
N ALA A 76 -13.62 2.43 20.36
CA ALA A 76 -13.49 2.74 21.79
C ALA A 76 -14.86 2.84 22.50
N LEU A 77 -15.86 3.48 21.90
CA LEU A 77 -17.22 3.58 22.45
C LEU A 77 -17.92 2.23 22.46
N LYS A 78 -17.78 1.45 21.38
CA LYS A 78 -18.33 0.08 21.30
C LYS A 78 -17.65 -0.86 22.29
N GLY A 79 -16.33 -0.69 22.50
CA GLY A 79 -15.56 -1.41 23.51
C GLY A 79 -15.97 -1.05 24.94
N ALA A 80 -16.21 0.24 25.22
CA ALA A 80 -16.71 0.72 26.51
C ALA A 80 -18.07 0.12 26.85
N ALA A 81 -19.04 0.22 25.91
CA ALA A 81 -20.39 -0.25 26.13
C ALA A 81 -20.45 -1.78 26.28
N GLY A 82 -19.71 -2.52 25.43
CA GLY A 82 -19.61 -3.98 25.54
C GLY A 82 -18.91 -4.43 26.83
N GLY A 83 -17.82 -3.76 27.20
CA GLY A 83 -17.09 -4.04 28.44
C GLY A 83 -17.91 -3.71 29.69
N ALA A 84 -18.69 -2.62 29.68
CA ALA A 84 -19.58 -2.25 30.78
C ALA A 84 -20.71 -3.26 30.97
N ALA A 85 -21.32 -3.74 29.89
CA ALA A 85 -22.38 -4.75 29.96
C ALA A 85 -21.87 -6.07 30.55
N VAL A 86 -20.72 -6.55 30.09
CA VAL A 86 -20.09 -7.77 30.62
C VAL A 86 -19.64 -7.56 32.08
N GLY A 87 -19.03 -6.42 32.38
CA GLY A 87 -18.61 -6.06 33.74
C GLY A 87 -19.78 -5.91 34.72
N ALA A 88 -20.93 -5.41 34.26
CA ALA A 88 -22.15 -5.31 35.05
C ALA A 88 -22.71 -6.69 35.40
N ALA A 89 -22.73 -7.61 34.43
CA ALA A 89 -23.20 -8.98 34.64
C ALA A 89 -22.33 -9.72 35.67
N VAL A 90 -21.00 -9.61 35.56
CA VAL A 90 -20.07 -10.21 36.52
C VAL A 90 -20.14 -9.51 37.88
N GLY A 91 -20.25 -8.18 37.90
CA GLY A 91 -20.39 -7.40 39.12
C GLY A 91 -21.70 -7.65 39.87
N ALA A 92 -22.80 -7.96 39.16
CA ALA A 92 -24.09 -8.31 39.75
C ALA A 92 -24.00 -9.61 40.57
N ILE A 93 -23.21 -10.58 40.10
CA ILE A 93 -22.96 -11.84 40.82
C ILE A 93 -22.18 -11.58 42.13
N ALA A 94 -21.28 -10.60 42.12
CA ALA A 94 -20.50 -10.19 43.30
C ALA A 94 -21.18 -9.10 44.16
N GLY A 95 -22.46 -8.80 43.92
CA GLY A 95 -23.27 -7.86 44.71
C GLY A 95 -23.10 -6.37 44.38
N ASN A 96 -22.40 -6.01 43.30
CA ASN A 96 -22.19 -4.62 42.89
C ASN A 96 -22.05 -4.47 41.36
N ALA A 97 -23.20 -4.50 40.67
CA ALA A 97 -23.27 -4.35 39.22
C ALA A 97 -22.66 -3.03 38.71
N GLY A 98 -22.90 -1.90 39.38
CA GLY A 98 -22.38 -0.58 38.96
C GLY A 98 -20.86 -0.47 39.02
N LYS A 99 -20.23 -1.08 40.05
CA LYS A 99 -18.78 -1.12 40.19
C LYS A 99 -18.14 -2.02 39.13
N GLY A 100 -18.75 -3.18 38.88
CA GLY A 100 -18.33 -4.09 37.80
C GLY A 100 -18.50 -3.47 36.41
N ALA A 101 -19.58 -2.71 36.19
CA ALA A 101 -19.83 -1.99 34.95
C ALA A 101 -18.77 -0.90 34.69
N ALA A 102 -18.42 -0.11 35.71
CA ALA A 102 -17.39 0.92 35.58
C ALA A 102 -16.01 0.32 35.27
N ILE A 103 -15.63 -0.76 35.97
CA ILE A 103 -14.37 -1.48 35.72
C ILE A 103 -14.37 -2.11 34.32
N GLY A 104 -15.49 -2.71 33.92
CA GLY A 104 -15.70 -3.28 32.60
C GLY A 104 -15.65 -2.24 31.47
N ALA A 105 -16.17 -1.03 31.71
CA ALA A 105 -16.14 0.07 30.75
C ALA A 105 -14.69 0.53 30.48
N VAL A 106 -13.89 0.71 31.53
CA VAL A 106 -12.49 1.17 31.41
C VAL A 106 -11.61 0.09 30.78
N THR A 107 -11.80 -1.18 31.15
CA THR A 107 -11.06 -2.28 30.53
C THR A 107 -11.51 -2.54 29.09
N GLY A 108 -12.80 -2.36 28.80
CA GLY A 108 -13.38 -2.46 27.46
C GLY A 108 -12.91 -1.38 26.49
N THR A 109 -12.69 -0.13 26.94
CA THR A 109 -12.10 0.92 26.09
C THR A 109 -10.65 0.61 25.74
N ALA A 110 -9.85 0.16 26.71
CA ALA A 110 -8.45 -0.19 26.50
C ALA A 110 -8.30 -1.40 25.56
N GLY A 111 -9.06 -2.47 25.82
CA GLY A 111 -9.07 -3.67 24.97
C GLY A 111 -9.64 -3.41 23.57
N GLY A 112 -10.72 -2.63 23.48
CA GLY A 112 -11.30 -2.18 22.22
C GLY A 112 -10.35 -1.33 21.40
N GLY A 113 -9.65 -0.40 22.05
CA GLY A 113 -8.63 0.45 21.43
C GLY A 113 -7.43 -0.35 20.89
N MET A 114 -6.94 -1.33 21.64
CA MET A 114 -5.84 -2.19 21.19
C MET A 114 -6.26 -3.08 20.00
N ARG A 115 -7.46 -3.67 20.04
CA ARG A 115 -8.00 -4.46 18.93
C ARG A 115 -8.22 -3.60 17.69
N GLN A 116 -8.70 -2.38 17.86
CA GLN A 116 -8.87 -1.41 16.77
C GLN A 116 -7.52 -1.07 16.11
N ARG A 117 -6.48 -0.82 16.91
CA ARG A 117 -5.14 -0.56 16.36
C ARG A 117 -4.59 -1.75 15.59
N ARG A 118 -4.77 -2.99 16.08
CA ARG A 118 -4.36 -4.19 15.35
C ARG A 118 -5.13 -4.37 14.04
N ALA A 119 -6.44 -4.12 14.06
CA ALA A 119 -7.27 -4.17 12.84
C ALA A 119 -6.82 -3.11 11.82
N ASN A 120 -6.62 -1.87 12.26
CA ASN A 120 -6.13 -0.79 11.40
C ASN A 120 -4.72 -1.08 10.87
N GLN A 121 -3.84 -1.69 11.67
CA GLN A 121 -2.50 -2.09 11.23
C GLN A 121 -2.55 -3.21 10.19
N ALA A 122 -3.41 -4.21 10.38
CA ALA A 122 -3.61 -5.28 9.41
C ALA A 122 -4.20 -4.74 8.09
N GLU A 123 -5.17 -3.84 8.17
CA GLU A 123 -5.75 -3.17 6.99
C GLU A 123 -4.73 -2.27 6.29
N ALA A 124 -3.91 -1.52 7.04
CA ALA A 124 -2.85 -0.69 6.48
C ALA A 124 -1.76 -1.52 5.79
N GLN A 125 -1.38 -2.67 6.36
CA GLN A 125 -0.44 -3.59 5.73
C GLN A 125 -1.00 -4.19 4.44
N GLN A 126 -2.28 -4.57 4.41
CA GLN A 126 -2.93 -5.06 3.19
C GLN A 126 -3.02 -3.98 2.11
N GLN A 127 -3.38 -2.75 2.49
CA GLN A 127 -3.42 -1.61 1.56
C GLN A 127 -2.03 -1.29 1.00
N GLN A 128 -0.98 -1.30 1.84
CA GLN A 128 0.39 -1.10 1.40
C GLN A 128 0.84 -2.19 0.42
N ALA A 129 0.56 -3.47 0.71
CA ALA A 129 0.90 -4.57 -0.18
C ALA A 129 0.17 -4.49 -1.53
N ALA A 130 -1.13 -4.19 -1.51
CA ALA A 130 -1.92 -4.01 -2.73
C ALA A 130 -1.42 -2.82 -3.57
N GLN A 131 -1.07 -1.70 -2.93
CA GLN A 131 -0.55 -0.52 -3.61
C GLN A 131 0.85 -0.77 -4.21
N GLN A 132 1.68 -1.56 -3.53
CA GLN A 132 2.99 -1.98 -4.04
C GLN A 132 2.85 -2.89 -5.28
N GLN A 133 1.87 -3.79 -5.30
CA GLN A 133 1.62 -4.66 -6.45
C GLN A 133 1.12 -3.86 -7.65
N THR A 134 0.17 -2.95 -7.42
CA THR A 134 -0.35 -2.03 -8.44
C THR A 134 0.75 -1.17 -9.06
N SER A 135 1.65 -0.61 -8.24
CA SER A 135 2.75 0.21 -8.75
C SER A 135 3.73 -0.61 -9.61
N GLN A 136 4.01 -1.86 -9.24
CA GLN A 136 4.86 -2.75 -10.03
C GLN A 136 4.24 -3.13 -11.38
N GLN A 137 2.93 -3.39 -11.41
CA GLN A 137 2.21 -3.66 -12.66
C GLN A 137 2.26 -2.45 -13.59
N MET A 138 1.98 -1.26 -13.07
CA MET A 138 2.07 -0.01 -13.84
C MET A 138 3.50 0.28 -14.32
N ALA A 139 4.52 0.02 -13.50
CA ALA A 139 5.92 0.17 -13.92
C ALA A 139 6.27 -0.79 -15.07
N THR A 140 5.76 -2.02 -15.04
CA THR A 140 5.97 -3.02 -16.10
C THR A 140 5.29 -2.59 -17.40
N PHE A 141 4.05 -2.11 -17.31
CA PHE A 141 3.31 -1.54 -18.44
C PHE A 141 4.04 -0.34 -19.04
N ASN A 142 4.44 0.62 -18.21
CA ASN A 142 5.14 1.83 -18.63
C ASN A 142 6.48 1.52 -19.30
N ARG A 143 7.21 0.49 -18.81
CA ARG A 143 8.45 0.02 -19.43
C ARG A 143 8.22 -0.59 -20.82
N ALA A 144 7.11 -1.30 -21.02
CA ALA A 144 6.75 -1.81 -22.34
C ALA A 144 6.39 -0.65 -23.28
N VAL A 145 5.58 0.31 -22.83
CA VAL A 145 5.26 1.51 -23.62
C VAL A 145 6.54 2.27 -24.01
N SER A 146 7.47 2.47 -23.06
CA SER A 146 8.73 3.16 -23.35
C SER A 146 9.57 2.41 -24.38
N ALA A 147 9.71 1.09 -24.27
CA ALA A 147 10.44 0.28 -25.23
C ALA A 147 9.87 0.39 -26.66
N CYS A 148 8.54 0.34 -26.80
CA CYS A 148 7.86 0.49 -28.08
C CYS A 148 8.07 1.89 -28.68
N MET A 149 7.91 2.93 -27.87
CA MET A 149 8.09 4.31 -28.30
C MET A 149 9.56 4.59 -28.68
N THR A 150 10.53 4.07 -27.93
CA THR A 150 11.95 4.13 -28.29
C THR A 150 12.23 3.45 -29.63
N GLY A 151 11.61 2.28 -29.90
CA GLY A 151 11.71 1.59 -31.20
C GLY A 151 11.17 2.43 -32.37
N ARG A 152 10.17 3.28 -32.13
CA ARG A 152 9.62 4.23 -33.11
C ARG A 152 10.42 5.53 -33.25
N GLY A 153 11.52 5.66 -32.51
CA GLY A 153 12.39 6.83 -32.57
C GLY A 153 11.90 8.01 -31.73
N TYR A 154 11.10 7.75 -30.70
CA TYR A 154 10.84 8.73 -29.64
C TYR A 154 11.92 8.62 -28.56
N THR A 155 12.26 9.74 -27.95
CA THR A 155 13.05 9.75 -26.72
C THR A 155 12.10 9.59 -25.55
N VAL A 156 12.37 8.66 -24.65
CA VAL A 156 11.52 8.39 -23.49
C VAL A 156 12.34 8.53 -22.21
N GLN A 157 11.80 9.24 -21.22
CA GLN A 157 12.39 9.43 -19.88
C GLN A 157 11.43 8.96 -18.78
#